data_AF-A0A956DGC0-F1
#
_entry.id   AF-A0A956DGC0-F1
#
_cell.length_a   1.000
_cell.length_b   1.000
_cell.length_c   1.000
_cell.angle_alpha   90.00
_cell.angle_beta   90.00
_cell.angle_gamma   90.00
#
_symmetry.space_group_name_H-M   'P 1'
#
loop_
_entity.id
_entity.type
_entity.pdbx_description
1 polymer ?
#
loop_
_entity_poly.entity_id
_entity_poly.type
_entity_poly.pdbx_seq_one_letter_code
_entity_poly.pdbx_strand_id
1 'polypeptide(L)'
;STNGATRVRIEGRVPELGADTEGEGAGVRGASEAATSRPASMKLYVGTKNLSSWSMRAWLALREADLPFEEEIIPLDTPSAATRLPQISPSSLVPVLQVDETLTIWDTLAIAEWVTETTDVGWPRDTTRRAIARSACAEMHSGFVALRKQMPMDLYGRHPTPPLEGALRRDVDRVLALWETLRGRAADGPYLLGEWTHVDNFFAPVVTRFVTYGVELPSFAQAYSDLVLARPSVQRWFADAKADPWSL
;
A
#
# COMPACT_ATOMS: atom_id res chain seq x y z
N SER A 1 -43.42 17.11 -47.90
CA SER A 1 -44.21 17.40 -46.69
C SER A 1 -43.53 18.48 -45.90
N THR A 2 -44.32 19.46 -45.52
CA THR A 2 -44.04 20.82 -45.05
C THR A 2 -43.65 20.92 -43.57
N ASN A 3 -42.75 21.87 -43.29
CA ASN A 3 -42.81 22.90 -42.23
C ASN A 3 -41.35 23.34 -41.97
N GLY A 4 -40.93 24.60 -42.09
CA GLY A 4 -41.64 25.87 -42.00
C GLY A 4 -41.07 26.66 -40.82
N ALA A 5 -40.68 27.92 -41.07
CA ALA A 5 -40.29 28.99 -40.13
C ALA A 5 -38.86 28.94 -39.54
N THR A 6 -38.06 30.01 -39.44
CA THR A 6 -38.13 31.42 -39.88
C THR A 6 -36.69 31.99 -39.77
N ARG A 7 -36.25 32.77 -40.76
CA ARG A 7 -35.02 33.59 -40.70
C ARG A 7 -35.33 34.92 -40.02
N VAL A 8 -34.43 35.39 -39.15
CA VAL A 8 -34.27 36.82 -38.82
C VAL A 8 -32.78 37.16 -38.97
N ARG A 9 -32.48 38.08 -39.90
CA ARG A 9 -31.22 38.85 -40.04
C ARG A 9 -31.33 40.08 -39.14
N ILE A 10 -30.24 40.59 -38.58
CA ILE A 10 -29.75 42.01 -38.59
C ILE A 10 -28.31 41.98 -38.01
N GLU A 11 -27.26 42.18 -38.82
CA GLU A 11 -26.37 43.37 -38.90
C GLU A 11 -25.63 43.77 -37.62
N GLY A 12 -24.32 44.06 -37.76
CA GLY A 12 -23.67 45.04 -36.90
C GLY A 12 -22.29 44.68 -36.34
N ARG A 13 -21.25 45.09 -37.09
CA ARG A 13 -20.04 45.78 -36.61
C ARG A 13 -19.11 45.08 -35.59
N VAL A 14 -17.92 44.74 -36.09
CA VAL A 14 -16.70 44.58 -35.29
C VAL A 14 -16.26 45.94 -34.73
N PRO A 15 -15.85 46.03 -33.45
CA PRO A 15 -14.97 47.09 -32.99
C PRO A 15 -13.60 46.55 -32.57
N GLU A 16 -12.59 47.38 -32.84
CA GLU A 16 -11.17 47.20 -32.61
C GLU A 16 -10.78 47.22 -31.13
N LEU A 17 -9.59 46.68 -30.88
CA LEU A 17 -8.83 46.71 -29.62
C LEU A 17 -8.57 48.13 -29.14
N GLY A 18 -8.72 48.34 -27.83
CA GLY A 18 -8.31 49.56 -27.12
C GLY A 18 -8.11 49.34 -25.63
N ALA A 19 -6.84 49.44 -25.22
CA ALA A 19 -6.24 49.85 -23.94
C ALA A 19 -6.97 49.67 -22.59
N ASP A 20 -6.30 48.93 -21.71
CA ASP A 20 -5.95 49.21 -20.31
C ASP A 20 -6.89 50.05 -19.44
N THR A 21 -7.45 49.41 -18.41
CA THR A 21 -7.60 50.02 -17.08
C THR A 21 -7.37 48.97 -16.00
N GLU A 22 -6.53 49.35 -15.05
CA GLU A 22 -6.17 48.64 -13.83
C GLU A 22 -7.39 48.25 -12.99
N GLY A 23 -7.32 47.07 -12.38
CA GLY A 23 -8.29 46.56 -11.40
C GLY A 23 -7.58 45.63 -10.42
N GLU A 24 -7.34 46.16 -9.22
CA GLU A 24 -6.75 45.50 -8.07
C GLU A 24 -7.46 44.19 -7.68
N GLY A 25 -6.66 43.24 -7.19
CA GLY A 25 -7.05 42.44 -6.02
C GLY A 25 -7.76 41.11 -6.27
N ALA A 26 -6.97 40.06 -6.51
CA ALA A 26 -7.31 38.74 -5.96
C ALA A 26 -6.00 38.02 -5.62
N GLY A 27 -5.72 37.96 -4.32
CA GLY A 27 -4.49 37.44 -3.76
C GLY A 27 -4.12 36.06 -4.29
N VAL A 28 -2.90 35.98 -4.81
CA VAL A 28 -2.15 34.73 -4.88
C VAL A 28 -2.07 34.22 -3.44
N ARG A 29 -2.93 33.27 -3.08
CA ARG A 29 -2.73 32.46 -1.87
C ARG A 29 -1.42 31.72 -2.13
N GLY A 30 -0.36 32.19 -1.48
CA GLY A 30 0.88 31.45 -1.38
C GLY A 30 0.52 30.05 -0.91
N ALA A 31 0.75 29.06 -1.77
CA ALA A 31 0.90 27.71 -1.30
C ALA A 31 2.07 27.78 -0.31
N SER A 32 1.77 27.60 0.97
CA SER A 32 2.77 27.45 2.00
C SER A 32 3.63 26.25 1.59
N GLU A 33 4.83 26.53 1.11
CA GLU A 33 5.93 25.58 1.00
C GLU A 33 6.33 25.17 2.43
N ALA A 34 5.50 24.36 3.07
CA ALA A 34 5.97 23.53 4.15
C ALA A 34 6.82 22.44 3.48
N ALA A 35 8.07 22.77 3.18
CA ALA A 35 9.08 21.75 2.96
C ALA A 35 9.08 20.90 4.23
N THR A 36 8.41 19.75 4.20
CA THR A 36 8.41 18.80 5.29
C THR A 36 9.85 18.36 5.47
N SER A 37 10.53 18.95 6.45
CA SER A 37 11.86 18.52 6.84
C SER A 37 11.79 17.04 7.13
N ARG A 38 12.70 16.24 6.57
CA ARG A 38 12.80 14.81 6.90
C ARG A 38 12.82 14.67 8.43
N PRO A 39 12.07 13.70 8.99
CA PRO A 39 12.03 13.49 10.43
C PRO A 39 13.44 13.21 10.95
N ALA A 40 13.74 13.70 12.15
CA ALA A 40 15.04 13.55 12.79
C ALA A 40 15.23 12.12 13.33
N SER A 41 14.15 11.44 13.72
CA SER A 41 14.17 10.07 14.20
C SER A 41 12.88 9.31 13.86
N MET A 42 13.03 8.03 13.54
CA MET A 42 11.91 7.11 13.30
C MET A 42 12.20 5.75 13.92
N LYS A 43 11.19 5.17 14.57
CA LYS A 43 11.25 3.83 15.13
C LYS A 43 10.02 3.02 14.76
N LEU A 44 10.23 1.87 14.12
CA LEU A 44 9.19 0.93 13.73
C LEU A 44 9.17 -0.26 14.70
N TYR A 45 8.04 -0.45 15.37
CA TYR A 45 7.76 -1.65 16.15
C TYR A 45 7.10 -2.67 15.25
N VAL A 46 7.69 -3.86 15.18
CA VAL A 46 7.22 -4.98 14.34
C VAL A 46 7.01 -6.22 15.18
N GLY A 47 6.14 -7.13 14.73
CA GLY A 47 6.07 -8.47 15.30
C GLY A 47 7.20 -9.36 14.76
N THR A 48 7.32 -10.57 15.31
CA THR A 48 8.23 -11.63 14.82
C THR A 48 8.16 -11.74 13.30
N LYS A 49 9.30 -11.57 12.61
CA LYS A 49 9.30 -11.35 11.15
C LYS A 49 8.85 -12.56 10.34
N ASN A 50 9.05 -13.77 10.86
CA ASN A 50 8.57 -15.00 10.23
C ASN A 50 7.03 -15.04 10.11
N LEU A 51 6.31 -14.41 11.05
CA LEU A 51 4.87 -14.58 11.23
C LEU A 51 4.06 -13.29 11.00
N SER A 52 4.68 -12.12 11.17
CA SER A 52 3.96 -10.84 11.17
C SER A 52 3.75 -10.25 9.77
N SER A 53 2.71 -10.74 9.09
CA SER A 53 2.31 -10.21 7.77
C SER A 53 1.97 -8.71 7.78
N TRP A 54 1.40 -8.19 8.86
CA TRP A 54 1.10 -6.75 9.00
C TRP A 54 2.36 -5.91 9.10
N SER A 55 3.36 -6.38 9.83
CA SER A 55 4.63 -5.67 10.01
C SER A 55 5.43 -5.61 8.72
N MET A 56 5.47 -6.72 7.96
CA MET A 56 6.14 -6.76 6.65
C MET A 56 5.66 -5.64 5.73
N ARG A 57 4.34 -5.39 5.69
CA ARG A 57 3.74 -4.35 4.83
C ARG A 57 4.25 -2.94 5.15
N ALA A 58 4.25 -2.57 6.43
CA ALA A 58 4.70 -1.26 6.88
C ALA A 58 6.22 -1.09 6.73
N TRP A 59 6.97 -2.16 7.03
CA TRP A 59 8.41 -2.19 6.84
C TRP A 59 8.79 -1.99 5.38
N LEU A 60 8.11 -2.67 4.46
CA LEU A 60 8.29 -2.47 3.02
C LEU A 60 7.95 -1.03 2.62
N ALA A 61 6.86 -0.45 3.12
CA ALA A 61 6.51 0.95 2.82
C ALA A 61 7.65 1.92 3.15
N LEU A 62 8.24 1.81 4.34
CA LEU A 62 9.35 2.66 4.76
C LEU A 62 10.62 2.42 3.95
N ARG A 63 10.98 1.15 3.70
CA ARG A 63 12.19 0.78 2.96
C ARG A 63 12.15 1.20 1.51
N GLU A 64 10.99 1.05 0.86
CA GLU A 64 10.80 1.44 -0.54
C GLU A 64 10.83 2.95 -0.75
N ALA A 65 10.51 3.72 0.29
CA ALA A 65 10.63 5.17 0.31
C ALA A 65 12.01 5.67 0.77
N ASP A 66 12.98 4.76 0.97
CA ASP A 66 14.33 5.06 1.46
C ASP A 66 14.34 5.89 2.76
N LEU A 67 13.38 5.62 3.64
CA LEU A 67 13.27 6.27 4.95
C LEU A 67 14.14 5.51 5.97
N PRO A 68 15.05 6.20 6.69
CA PRO A 68 15.84 5.56 7.74
C PRO A 68 15.00 5.37 9.00
N PHE A 69 14.99 4.16 9.56
CA PHE A 69 14.29 3.88 10.82
C PHE A 69 15.04 2.85 11.65
N GLU A 70 14.93 2.99 12.97
CA GLU A 70 15.26 1.94 13.93
C GLU A 70 14.11 0.94 14.00
N GLU A 71 14.44 -0.33 14.28
CA GLU A 71 13.47 -1.40 14.36
C GLU A 71 13.50 -2.05 15.76
N GLU A 72 12.34 -2.25 16.38
CA GLU A 72 12.18 -3.06 17.59
C GLU A 72 11.21 -4.23 17.30
N ILE A 73 11.71 -5.46 17.44
CA ILE A 73 10.90 -6.67 17.29
C ILE A 73 10.20 -6.98 18.61
N ILE A 74 8.88 -7.07 18.57
CA ILE A 74 8.01 -7.50 19.66
C ILE A 74 7.67 -8.98 19.45
N PRO A 75 8.15 -9.90 20.31
CA PRO A 75 7.83 -11.32 20.19
C PRO A 75 6.37 -11.55 20.55
N LEU A 76 5.52 -11.63 19.54
CA LEU A 76 4.07 -11.77 19.70
C LEU A 76 3.73 -13.07 20.46
N ASP A 77 2.56 -13.09 21.09
CA ASP A 77 2.06 -14.22 21.89
C ASP A 77 2.93 -14.61 23.10
N THR A 78 3.76 -13.67 23.57
CA THR A 78 4.53 -13.80 24.82
C THR A 78 3.97 -12.91 25.94
N PRO A 79 4.16 -13.27 27.23
CA PRO A 79 3.81 -12.40 28.35
C PRO A 79 4.48 -11.02 28.30
N SER A 80 5.71 -10.95 27.77
CA SER A 80 6.43 -9.69 27.56
C SER A 80 5.72 -8.78 26.56
N ALA A 81 5.21 -9.33 25.45
CA ALA A 81 4.46 -8.53 24.47
C ALA A 81 3.17 -7.97 25.06
N ALA A 82 2.44 -8.77 25.86
CA ALA A 82 1.22 -8.31 26.52
C ALA A 82 1.45 -7.11 27.47
N THR A 83 2.65 -7.00 28.04
CA THR A 83 3.03 -5.86 28.89
C THR A 83 3.55 -4.68 28.06
N ARG A 84 4.28 -4.95 26.98
CA ARG A 84 4.97 -3.95 26.17
C ARG A 84 4.05 -3.23 25.18
N LEU A 85 3.15 -3.93 24.51
CA LEU A 85 2.30 -3.38 23.44
C LEU A 85 1.41 -2.20 23.90
N PRO A 86 0.75 -2.24 25.07
CA PRO A 86 -0.05 -1.12 25.55
C PRO A 86 0.76 0.15 25.85
N GLN A 87 2.08 0.02 26.04
CA GLN A 87 3.00 1.15 26.26
C GLN A 87 3.43 1.80 24.93
N ILE A 88 3.29 1.09 23.81
CA ILE A 88 3.72 1.55 22.49
C ILE A 88 2.60 2.28 21.77
N SER A 89 1.38 1.71 21.74
CA SER A 89 0.24 2.34 21.07
C SER A 89 -1.10 1.95 21.70
N PRO A 90 -2.14 2.79 21.56
CA PRO A 90 -3.47 2.48 22.08
C PRO A 90 -4.11 1.24 21.46
N SER A 91 -3.69 0.85 20.25
CA SER A 91 -4.19 -0.37 19.59
C SER A 91 -3.70 -1.66 20.25
N SER A 92 -2.60 -1.60 21.02
CA SER A 92 -1.89 -2.78 21.55
C SER A 92 -1.54 -3.81 20.46
N LEU A 93 -1.35 -3.36 19.23
CA LEU A 93 -0.97 -4.16 18.06
C LEU A 93 0.24 -3.56 17.37
N VAL A 94 0.87 -4.35 16.51
CA VAL A 94 1.94 -3.94 15.58
C VAL A 94 1.47 -4.14 14.14
N PRO A 95 1.97 -3.36 13.16
CA PRO A 95 3.06 -2.37 13.28
C PRO A 95 2.67 -1.04 13.91
N VAL A 96 3.65 -0.36 14.49
CA VAL A 96 3.55 1.03 14.98
C VAL A 96 4.79 1.79 14.56
N LEU A 97 4.62 2.97 13.97
CA LEU A 97 5.70 3.89 13.66
C LEU A 97 5.67 5.06 14.65
N GLN A 98 6.78 5.28 15.36
CA GLN A 98 7.02 6.49 16.13
C GLN A 98 7.93 7.42 15.32
N VAL A 99 7.57 8.70 15.25
CA VAL A 99 8.29 9.75 14.52
C VAL A 99 8.57 10.90 15.49
N ASP A 100 9.85 11.29 15.59
CA ASP A 100 10.33 12.41 16.40
C ASP A 100 9.80 12.42 17.85
N GLU A 101 9.57 11.23 18.42
CA GLU A 101 8.99 11.01 19.75
C GLU A 101 7.63 11.72 20.01
N THR A 102 7.03 12.32 19.00
CA THR A 102 5.84 13.19 19.12
C THR A 102 4.64 12.62 18.39
N LEU A 103 4.87 11.86 17.31
CA LEU A 103 3.82 11.23 16.52
C LEU A 103 3.92 9.72 16.63
N THR A 104 2.81 9.08 16.99
CA THR A 104 2.66 7.63 16.99
C THR A 104 1.58 7.26 15.98
N ILE A 105 1.96 6.51 14.95
CA ILE A 105 1.08 6.04 13.87
C ILE A 105 0.93 4.54 14.04
N TRP A 106 -0.26 4.10 14.46
CA TRP A 106 -0.65 2.70 14.41
C TRP A 106 -1.48 2.46 13.14
N ASP A 107 -1.48 1.20 12.68
CA ASP A 107 -2.09 0.74 11.43
C ASP A 107 -1.17 0.84 10.18
N THR A 108 -1.03 -0.28 9.47
CA THR A 108 -0.21 -0.39 8.26
C THR A 108 -0.64 0.58 7.15
N LEU A 109 -1.96 0.77 6.95
CA LEU A 109 -2.46 1.65 5.89
C LEU A 109 -2.21 3.10 6.25
N ALA A 110 -2.39 3.48 7.52
CA ALA A 110 -2.04 4.83 8.00
C ALA A 110 -0.54 5.13 7.84
N ILE A 111 0.33 4.17 8.17
CA ILE A 111 1.78 4.30 7.94
C ILE A 111 2.09 4.47 6.45
N ALA A 112 1.45 3.70 5.56
CA ALA A 112 1.65 3.83 4.12
C ALA A 112 1.22 5.22 3.59
N GLU A 113 0.07 5.73 4.04
CA GLU A 113 -0.37 7.09 3.67
C GLU A 113 0.63 8.15 4.16
N TRP A 114 1.09 8.06 5.41
CA TRP A 114 2.10 8.99 5.94
C TRP A 114 3.42 8.95 5.17
N VAL A 115 3.86 7.75 4.75
CA VAL A 115 5.04 7.60 3.89
C VAL A 115 4.84 8.34 2.57
N THR A 116 3.68 8.16 1.91
CA THR A 116 3.40 8.87 0.66
C THR A 116 3.33 10.38 0.88
N GLU A 117 2.70 10.87 1.94
CA GLU A 117 2.62 12.31 2.25
C GLU A 117 4.01 12.93 2.51
N THR A 118 4.94 12.14 3.05
CA THR A 118 6.29 12.61 3.41
C THR A 118 7.29 12.51 2.25
N THR A 119 7.10 11.55 1.34
CA THR A 119 8.11 11.20 0.32
C THR A 119 7.61 11.20 -1.11
N ASP A 120 6.29 11.25 -1.30
CA ASP A 120 5.65 11.18 -2.61
C ASP A 120 5.90 9.85 -3.36
N VAL A 121 6.25 8.81 -2.59
CA VAL A 121 6.48 7.41 -3.01
C VAL A 121 5.35 6.52 -2.50
N GLY A 122 4.94 5.56 -3.33
CA GLY A 122 4.11 4.42 -2.91
C GLY A 122 2.70 4.39 -3.48
N TRP A 123 2.14 5.52 -3.90
CA TRP A 123 0.88 5.55 -4.66
C TRP A 123 1.07 6.03 -6.10
N PRO A 124 0.26 5.55 -7.06
CA PRO A 124 0.23 6.11 -8.39
C PRO A 124 -0.09 7.61 -8.38
N ARG A 125 0.54 8.38 -9.28
CA ARG A 125 0.25 9.82 -9.45
C ARG A 125 -1.13 10.09 -10.02
N ASP A 126 -1.58 9.22 -10.92
CA ASP A 126 -2.92 9.27 -11.49
C ASP A 126 -3.99 9.03 -10.41
N THR A 127 -4.98 9.93 -10.36
CA THR A 127 -6.00 9.95 -9.31
C THR A 127 -6.91 8.73 -9.35
N THR A 128 -7.28 8.27 -10.55
CA THR A 128 -8.14 7.09 -10.74
C THR A 128 -7.42 5.81 -10.34
N ARG A 129 -6.18 5.60 -10.81
CA ARG A 129 -5.36 4.45 -10.40
C ARG A 129 -5.09 4.45 -8.90
N ARG A 130 -4.83 5.61 -8.28
CA ARG A 130 -4.65 5.72 -6.83
C ARG A 130 -5.91 5.38 -6.05
N ALA A 131 -7.09 5.76 -6.52
CA ALA A 131 -8.35 5.37 -5.89
C ALA A 131 -8.52 3.85 -5.88
N ILE A 132 -8.27 3.19 -7.02
CA ILE A 132 -8.34 1.72 -7.13
C ILE A 132 -7.26 1.04 -6.29
N ALA A 133 -6.03 1.58 -6.25
CA ALA A 133 -4.94 1.10 -5.40
C ALA A 133 -5.35 1.08 -3.92
N ARG A 134 -5.93 2.18 -3.43
CA ARG A 134 -6.44 2.28 -2.07
C ARG A 134 -7.59 1.31 -1.80
N SER A 135 -8.50 1.12 -2.76
CA SER A 135 -9.56 0.10 -2.64
C SER A 135 -8.98 -1.31 -2.49
N ALA A 136 -8.00 -1.68 -3.30
CA ALA A 136 -7.35 -2.99 -3.24
C ALA A 136 -6.62 -3.19 -1.90
N CYS A 137 -5.89 -2.18 -1.42
CA CYS A 137 -5.25 -2.23 -0.10
C CYS A 137 -6.28 -2.33 1.03
N ALA A 138 -7.37 -1.57 0.98
CA ALA A 138 -8.43 -1.60 1.99
C ALA A 138 -9.16 -2.95 2.02
N GLU A 139 -9.41 -3.55 0.85
CA GLU A 139 -9.98 -4.89 0.74
C GLU A 139 -9.03 -5.93 1.34
N MET A 140 -7.74 -5.87 1.00
CA MET A 140 -6.74 -6.74 1.63
C MET A 140 -6.64 -6.48 3.13
N HIS A 141 -6.71 -5.23 3.57
CA HIS A 141 -6.62 -4.82 4.97
C HIS A 141 -7.75 -5.43 5.82
N SER A 142 -8.99 -5.26 5.38
CA SER A 142 -10.20 -5.62 6.14
C SER A 142 -10.81 -6.99 5.79
N GLY A 143 -10.33 -7.65 4.74
CA GLY A 143 -10.90 -8.89 4.20
C GLY A 143 -9.97 -10.10 4.21
N PHE A 144 -10.35 -11.09 3.41
CA PHE A 144 -9.64 -12.36 3.20
C PHE A 144 -9.43 -13.17 4.49
N VAL A 145 -10.48 -13.25 5.31
CA VAL A 145 -10.45 -13.87 6.64
C VAL A 145 -10.11 -15.37 6.56
N ALA A 146 -10.68 -16.09 5.60
CA ALA A 146 -10.44 -17.53 5.47
C ALA A 146 -9.00 -17.79 5.01
N LEU A 147 -8.50 -17.02 4.04
CA LEU A 147 -7.10 -17.05 3.62
C LEU A 147 -6.15 -16.78 4.79
N ARG A 148 -6.37 -15.70 5.54
CA ARG A 148 -5.50 -15.32 6.68
C ARG A 148 -5.49 -16.36 7.80
N LYS A 149 -6.64 -17.02 8.04
CA LYS A 149 -6.79 -18.01 9.11
C LYS A 149 -6.23 -19.38 8.72
N GLN A 150 -6.46 -19.82 7.48
CA GLN A 150 -6.11 -21.17 7.03
C GLN A 150 -4.73 -21.23 6.39
N MET A 151 -4.21 -20.08 5.93
CA MET A 151 -2.87 -19.92 5.40
C MET A 151 -2.19 -18.73 6.09
N PRO A 152 -1.92 -18.79 7.41
CA PRO A 152 -1.14 -17.74 8.07
C PRO A 152 0.26 -17.64 7.45
N MET A 153 0.87 -16.45 7.54
CA MET A 153 2.24 -16.28 7.07
C MET A 153 3.19 -17.08 7.96
N ASP A 154 4.05 -17.87 7.32
CA ASP A 154 5.14 -18.63 7.92
C ASP A 154 6.20 -18.78 6.82
N LEU A 155 7.24 -17.96 6.86
CA LEU A 155 8.22 -17.84 5.78
C LEU A 155 9.11 -19.10 5.66
N TYR A 156 9.36 -19.80 6.77
CA TYR A 156 10.15 -21.03 6.78
C TYR A 156 9.32 -22.27 6.57
N GLY A 157 8.05 -22.22 6.96
CA GLY A 157 7.11 -23.31 6.76
C GLY A 157 7.01 -23.74 5.31
N ARG A 158 6.87 -25.05 5.11
CA ARG A 158 6.39 -25.64 3.87
C ARG A 158 5.29 -26.62 4.26
N HIS A 159 4.06 -26.18 4.07
CA HIS A 159 2.86 -26.86 4.52
C HIS A 159 2.12 -27.46 3.32
N PRO A 160 1.42 -28.59 3.50
CA PRO A 160 0.50 -29.08 2.47
C PRO A 160 -0.55 -28.02 2.13
N THR A 161 -0.93 -27.93 0.86
CA THR A 161 -2.04 -27.07 0.46
C THR A 161 -3.32 -27.52 1.14
N PRO A 162 -3.99 -26.68 1.95
CA PRO A 162 -5.29 -27.02 2.50
C PRO A 162 -6.33 -27.17 1.37
N PRO A 163 -7.42 -27.92 1.59
CA PRO A 163 -8.51 -28.01 0.61
C PRO A 163 -9.02 -26.63 0.22
N LEU A 164 -8.81 -26.27 -1.04
CA LEU A 164 -9.25 -24.98 -1.58
C LEU A 164 -10.74 -25.02 -1.91
N GLU A 165 -11.55 -24.90 -0.86
CA GLU A 165 -13.01 -25.01 -0.92
C GLU A 165 -13.69 -23.86 -0.16
N GLY A 166 -15.00 -23.71 -0.41
CA GLY A 166 -15.84 -22.78 0.34
C GLY A 166 -15.28 -21.36 0.41
N ALA A 167 -15.07 -20.87 1.64
CA ALA A 167 -14.59 -19.51 1.87
C ALA A 167 -13.12 -19.30 1.45
N LEU A 168 -12.27 -20.33 1.61
CA LEU A 168 -10.87 -20.22 1.22
C LEU A 168 -10.72 -20.11 -0.30
N ARG A 169 -11.45 -20.93 -1.06
CA ARG A 169 -11.52 -20.81 -2.53
C ARG A 169 -11.91 -19.41 -2.95
N ARG A 170 -13.00 -18.87 -2.39
CA ARG A 170 -13.50 -17.53 -2.72
C ARG A 170 -12.46 -16.44 -2.43
N ASP A 171 -11.76 -16.53 -1.31
CA ASP A 171 -10.72 -15.57 -0.96
C ASP A 171 -9.55 -15.64 -1.97
N VAL A 172 -9.06 -16.84 -2.32
CA VAL A 172 -7.98 -17.02 -3.31
C VAL A 172 -8.39 -16.51 -4.68
N ASP A 173 -9.57 -16.92 -5.17
CA ASP A 173 -10.09 -16.47 -6.47
C ASP A 173 -10.26 -14.96 -6.51
N ARG A 174 -10.69 -14.35 -5.38
CA ARG A 174 -10.81 -12.89 -5.29
C ARG A 174 -9.47 -12.18 -5.32
N VAL A 175 -8.43 -12.71 -4.66
CA VAL A 175 -7.06 -12.18 -4.76
C VAL A 175 -6.61 -12.18 -6.23
N LEU A 176 -6.76 -13.31 -6.92
CA LEU A 176 -6.32 -13.45 -8.31
C LEU A 176 -7.08 -12.51 -9.25
N ALA A 177 -8.41 -12.41 -9.11
CA ALA A 177 -9.23 -11.49 -9.89
C ALA A 177 -8.86 -10.02 -9.62
N LEU A 178 -8.52 -9.68 -8.38
CA LEU A 178 -8.07 -8.34 -8.02
C LEU A 178 -6.71 -8.02 -8.65
N TRP A 179 -5.75 -8.96 -8.61
CA TRP A 179 -4.45 -8.81 -9.27
C TRP A 179 -4.57 -8.65 -10.79
N GLU A 180 -5.42 -9.45 -11.42
CA GLU A 180 -5.72 -9.32 -12.86
C GLU A 180 -6.35 -7.96 -13.18
N THR A 181 -7.30 -7.51 -12.36
CA THR A 181 -7.95 -6.18 -12.51
C THR A 181 -6.95 -5.04 -12.43
N LEU A 182 -6.01 -5.12 -11.48
CA LEU A 182 -4.96 -4.12 -11.27
C LEU A 182 -3.96 -4.14 -12.43
N ARG A 183 -3.49 -5.33 -12.84
CA ARG A 183 -2.57 -5.48 -13.98
C ARG A 183 -3.18 -5.02 -15.29
N GLY A 184 -4.48 -5.24 -15.52
CA GLY A 184 -5.20 -4.71 -16.68
C GLY A 184 -5.33 -3.18 -16.69
N ARG A 185 -5.04 -2.50 -15.57
CA ARG A 185 -5.01 -1.04 -15.41
C ARG A 185 -3.59 -0.48 -15.27
N ALA A 186 -2.59 -1.35 -15.20
CA ALA A 186 -1.21 -0.95 -15.08
C ALA A 186 -0.78 -0.21 -16.35
N ALA A 187 0.14 0.74 -16.17
CA ALA A 187 0.92 1.25 -17.29
C ALA A 187 2.08 0.26 -17.56
N ASP A 188 3.23 0.78 -17.97
CA ASP A 188 4.46 0.00 -18.11
C ASP A 188 4.95 -0.56 -16.77
N GLY A 189 5.65 -1.69 -16.85
CA GLY A 189 6.30 -2.32 -15.71
C GLY A 189 5.61 -3.60 -15.23
N PRO A 190 6.30 -4.37 -14.36
CA PRO A 190 5.96 -5.75 -14.12
C PRO A 190 5.08 -5.98 -12.87
N TYR A 191 4.88 -4.96 -12.02
CA TYR A 191 4.14 -5.07 -10.75
C TYR A 191 2.65 -4.75 -10.89
N LEU A 192 1.83 -4.88 -9.83
CA LEU A 192 0.36 -4.85 -9.96
C LEU A 192 -0.18 -3.58 -10.64
N LEU A 193 0.47 -2.45 -10.47
CA LEU A 193 0.11 -1.18 -11.13
C LEU A 193 1.21 -0.64 -12.07
N GLY A 194 2.15 -1.50 -12.46
CA GLY A 194 3.28 -1.18 -13.35
C GLY A 194 4.56 -1.05 -12.55
N GLU A 195 4.70 0.07 -11.82
CA GLU A 195 5.73 0.27 -10.81
C GLU A 195 5.38 -0.39 -9.47
N TRP A 196 6.36 -0.53 -8.58
CA TRP A 196 6.11 -1.02 -7.22
C TRP A 196 5.39 0.04 -6.40
N THR A 197 4.27 -0.35 -5.80
CA THR A 197 3.42 0.53 -4.99
C THR A 197 3.14 -0.09 -3.63
N HIS A 198 2.45 0.65 -2.76
CA HIS A 198 1.92 0.12 -1.52
C HIS A 198 0.93 -1.03 -1.74
N VAL A 199 0.34 -1.19 -2.93
CA VAL A 199 -0.47 -2.38 -3.26
C VAL A 199 0.40 -3.63 -3.21
N ASP A 200 1.59 -3.58 -3.79
CA ASP A 200 2.53 -4.69 -3.79
C ASP A 200 3.03 -4.97 -2.35
N ASN A 201 3.25 -3.94 -1.52
CA ASN A 201 3.54 -4.13 -0.09
C ASN A 201 2.43 -4.95 0.61
N PHE A 202 1.16 -4.65 0.35
CA PHE A 202 0.01 -5.31 0.98
C PHE A 202 -0.17 -6.76 0.55
N PHE A 203 0.19 -7.06 -0.70
CA PHE A 203 0.09 -8.40 -1.29
C PHE A 203 1.37 -9.23 -1.21
N ALA A 204 2.53 -8.65 -0.86
CA ALA A 204 3.75 -9.42 -0.66
C ALA A 204 3.59 -10.56 0.38
N PRO A 205 2.93 -10.35 1.55
CA PRO A 205 2.63 -11.45 2.46
C PRO A 205 1.63 -12.49 1.91
N VAL A 206 0.86 -12.15 0.88
CA VAL A 206 -0.03 -13.13 0.22
C VAL A 206 0.78 -14.01 -0.72
N VAL A 207 1.73 -13.42 -1.45
CA VAL A 207 2.70 -14.18 -2.26
C VAL A 207 3.47 -15.18 -1.40
N THR A 208 3.94 -14.77 -0.22
CA THR A 208 4.65 -15.71 0.67
C THR A 208 3.76 -16.86 1.14
N ARG A 209 2.47 -16.62 1.44
CA ARG A 209 1.51 -17.70 1.75
C ARG A 209 1.38 -18.68 0.59
N PHE A 210 1.23 -18.20 -0.63
CA PHE A 210 1.10 -19.10 -1.78
C PHE A 210 2.31 -20.01 -1.95
N VAL A 211 3.52 -19.52 -1.68
CA VAL A 211 4.74 -20.35 -1.63
C VAL A 211 4.72 -21.34 -0.47
N THR A 212 4.44 -20.85 0.74
CA THR A 212 4.44 -21.67 1.98
C THR A 212 3.46 -22.85 1.89
N TYR A 213 2.28 -22.65 1.28
CA TYR A 213 1.24 -23.67 1.16
C TYR A 213 1.16 -24.30 -0.23
N GLY A 214 2.15 -24.08 -1.11
CA GLY A 214 2.22 -24.69 -2.43
C GLY A 214 0.98 -24.48 -3.31
N VAL A 215 0.37 -23.29 -3.26
CA VAL A 215 -0.83 -22.97 -4.04
C VAL A 215 -0.45 -22.90 -5.52
N GLU A 216 -1.12 -23.68 -6.36
CA GLU A 216 -0.95 -23.59 -7.81
C GLU A 216 -1.54 -22.28 -8.34
N LEU A 217 -0.71 -21.49 -9.02
CA LEU A 217 -1.08 -20.18 -9.54
C LEU A 217 -1.19 -20.20 -11.08
N PRO A 218 -2.13 -19.42 -11.66
CA PRO A 218 -2.09 -19.15 -13.09
C PRO A 218 -0.80 -18.40 -13.46
N SER A 219 -0.37 -18.52 -14.72
CA SER A 219 0.94 -18.02 -15.18
C SER A 219 1.19 -16.54 -14.87
N PHE A 220 0.18 -15.68 -15.01
CA PHE A 220 0.32 -14.25 -14.70
C PHE A 220 0.59 -13.99 -13.21
N ALA A 221 -0.08 -14.75 -12.33
CA ALA A 221 0.06 -14.60 -10.88
C ALA A 221 1.37 -15.23 -10.38
N GLN A 222 1.81 -16.33 -11.02
CA GLN A 222 3.14 -16.89 -10.77
C GLN A 222 4.24 -15.90 -11.15
N ALA A 223 4.18 -15.31 -12.34
CA ALA A 223 5.16 -14.31 -12.79
C ALA A 223 5.23 -13.10 -11.84
N TYR A 224 4.08 -12.57 -11.41
CA TYR A 224 4.03 -11.52 -10.40
C TYR A 224 4.64 -11.97 -9.05
N SER A 225 4.31 -13.19 -8.60
CA SER A 225 4.84 -13.74 -7.36
C SER A 225 6.37 -13.86 -7.39
N ASP A 226 6.93 -14.33 -8.50
CA ASP A 226 8.38 -14.45 -8.70
C ASP A 226 9.08 -13.08 -8.62
N LEU A 227 8.48 -12.04 -9.21
CA LEU A 227 8.98 -10.65 -9.17
C LEU A 227 8.94 -10.05 -7.76
N VAL A 228 7.89 -10.32 -7.00
CA VAL A 228 7.76 -9.90 -5.60
C VAL A 228 8.83 -10.58 -4.76
N LEU A 229 8.97 -11.90 -4.90
CA LEU A 229 9.96 -12.67 -4.14
C LEU A 229 11.38 -12.24 -4.49
N ALA A 230 11.68 -11.93 -5.76
CA ALA A 230 13.00 -11.46 -6.18
C ALA A 230 13.32 -10.02 -5.71
N ARG A 231 12.35 -9.28 -5.17
CA ARG A 231 12.58 -7.87 -4.79
C ARG A 231 13.59 -7.76 -3.65
N PRO A 232 14.59 -6.86 -3.73
CA PRO A 232 15.63 -6.75 -2.71
C PRO A 232 15.12 -6.50 -1.29
N SER A 233 14.09 -5.67 -1.12
CA SER A 233 13.47 -5.40 0.18
C SER A 233 12.76 -6.62 0.75
N VAL A 234 12.05 -7.39 -0.08
CA VAL A 234 11.41 -8.65 0.30
C VAL A 234 12.45 -9.69 0.70
N GLN A 235 13.53 -9.84 -0.09
CA GLN A 235 14.67 -10.68 0.26
C GLN A 235 15.33 -10.25 1.57
N ARG A 236 15.45 -8.95 1.81
CA ARG A 236 15.97 -8.43 3.07
C ARG A 236 15.07 -8.78 4.25
N TRP A 237 13.74 -8.71 4.09
CA TRP A 237 12.80 -9.16 5.12
C TRP A 237 13.00 -10.66 5.46
N PHE A 238 13.15 -11.51 4.44
CA PHE A 238 13.47 -12.94 4.65
C PHE A 238 14.80 -13.14 5.41
N ALA A 239 15.84 -12.39 5.04
CA ALA A 239 17.14 -12.48 5.69
C ALA A 239 17.08 -12.01 7.16
N ASP A 240 16.43 -10.89 7.42
CA ASP A 240 16.25 -10.36 8.77
C ASP A 240 15.38 -11.29 9.61
N ALA A 241 14.34 -11.90 9.02
CA ALA A 241 13.56 -12.91 9.70
C ALA A 241 14.46 -14.06 10.15
N LYS A 242 15.38 -14.54 9.29
CA LYS A 242 16.23 -15.69 9.63
C LYS A 242 17.19 -15.37 10.78
N ALA A 243 17.55 -14.10 10.93
CA ALA A 243 18.37 -13.60 12.03
C ALA A 243 17.57 -13.23 13.29
N ASP A 244 16.23 -13.13 13.20
CA ASP A 244 15.35 -12.83 14.33
C ASP A 244 15.42 -13.97 15.37
N PRO A 245 15.86 -13.71 16.61
CA PRO A 245 15.98 -14.74 17.64
C PRO A 245 14.64 -15.34 18.08
N TRP A 246 13.53 -14.71 17.70
CA TRP A 246 12.17 -15.19 17.98
C TRP A 246 11.55 -15.98 16.83
N SER A 247 12.27 -16.14 15.73
CA SER A 247 11.93 -17.05 14.65
C SER A 247 12.07 -18.51 15.12
N LEU A 248 10.97 -19.08 15.60
CA LEU A 248 10.82 -20.52 15.83
C LEU A 248 10.52 -21.25 14.51
#